data_AF-A0A7S0NZV8-F1
#
_entry.id   AF-A0A7S0NZV8-F1
#
_cell.length_a   1.000
_cell.length_b   1.000
_cell.length_c   1.000
_cell.angle_alpha   90.00
_cell.angle_beta   90.00
_cell.angle_gamma   90.00
#
_symmetry.space_group_name_H-M   'P 1'
#
loop_
_entity.id
_entity.type
_entity.pdbx_description
1 polymer ?
#
loop_
_entity_poly.entity_id
_entity_poly.type
_entity_poly.pdbx_seq_one_letter_code
_entity_poly.pdbx_strand_id
1 'polypeptide(L)'
;RADNLTSGANLRTGGPGQVSLIAVGTGLAGEGHDIASVSLSFRYVAGYTPAAGSTNRAAVVSVLLLDRESKAVLKTLHTTQGLGNYSYDHFRGYSPPIHVSATGIDLPSDSPVLIALQVTNNDRNLQIPIDDKAGGFGIRVSWTASQLTPRHA
;
A
#
# COMPACT_ATOMS: atom_id res chain seq x y z
N ARG A 1 -5.62 14.79 10.04
CA ARG A 1 -4.92 16.09 10.20
C ARG A 1 -4.43 16.51 8.84
N ALA A 2 -4.49 17.79 8.48
CA ALA A 2 -3.90 18.28 7.23
C ALA A 2 -2.42 18.66 7.44
N ASP A 3 -1.66 18.77 6.35
CA ASP A 3 -0.37 19.46 6.29
C ASP A 3 -0.28 20.31 5.01
N ASN A 4 0.90 20.87 4.71
CA ASN A 4 1.11 21.69 3.51
C ASN A 4 0.98 20.90 2.18
N LEU A 5 0.96 19.57 2.23
CA LEU A 5 0.95 18.69 1.07
C LEU A 5 -0.31 17.82 0.97
N THR A 6 -1.13 17.76 2.02
CA THR A 6 -2.32 16.89 2.12
C THR A 6 -3.50 17.62 2.75
N SER A 7 -4.71 17.32 2.27
CA SER A 7 -5.98 17.89 2.76
C SER A 7 -6.32 17.46 4.19
N GLY A 8 -5.75 16.35 4.62
CA GLY A 8 -6.05 15.69 5.88
C GLY A 8 -7.17 14.66 5.81
N ALA A 9 -7.77 14.42 4.63
CA ALA A 9 -8.50 13.19 4.35
C ALA A 9 -7.54 12.00 4.47
N ASN A 10 -7.93 10.99 5.25
CA ASN A 10 -7.02 9.91 5.61
C ASN A 10 -7.76 8.62 5.93
N LEU A 11 -7.05 7.51 5.74
CA LEU A 11 -7.38 6.21 6.29
C LEU A 11 -6.67 6.03 7.62
N ARG A 12 -7.40 5.54 8.62
CA ARG A 12 -6.83 5.08 9.89
C ARG A 12 -6.83 3.58 9.90
N THR A 13 -5.68 2.98 10.14
CA THR A 13 -5.57 1.53 10.28
C THR A 13 -6.01 1.11 11.68
N GLY A 14 -6.32 -0.18 11.83
CA GLY A 14 -6.80 -0.79 13.06
C GLY A 14 -5.87 -0.59 14.26
N GLY A 15 -6.27 -1.09 15.43
CA GLY A 15 -5.52 -0.96 16.67
C GLY A 15 -4.21 -1.78 16.70
N PRO A 16 -3.42 -1.63 17.77
CA PRO A 16 -2.25 -2.47 18.03
C PRO A 16 -2.55 -3.97 17.91
N GLY A 17 -1.62 -4.72 17.34
CA GLY A 17 -1.72 -6.16 17.05
C GLY A 17 -2.60 -6.52 15.85
N GLN A 18 -3.38 -5.59 15.31
CA GLN A 18 -4.30 -5.87 14.20
C GLN A 18 -3.61 -5.75 12.84
N VAL A 19 -4.08 -6.56 11.89
CA VAL A 19 -3.74 -6.41 10.47
C VAL A 19 -4.90 -5.72 9.76
N SER A 20 -4.61 -4.68 9.00
CA SER A 20 -5.58 -3.97 8.16
C SER A 20 -5.26 -4.19 6.69
N LEU A 21 -6.27 -4.38 5.85
CA LEU A 21 -6.11 -4.48 4.41
C LEU A 21 -6.81 -3.30 3.73
N ILE A 22 -6.05 -2.50 3.00
CA ILE A 22 -6.54 -1.37 2.21
C ILE A 22 -6.47 -1.79 0.74
N ALA A 23 -7.60 -2.20 0.18
CA ALA A 23 -7.71 -2.52 -1.25
C ALA A 23 -7.93 -1.22 -2.05
N VAL A 24 -7.24 -1.10 -3.19
CA VAL A 24 -7.34 0.09 -4.05
C VAL A 24 -8.07 -0.24 -5.34
N GLY A 25 -9.12 0.53 -5.61
CA GLY A 25 -9.91 0.41 -6.82
C GLY A 25 -10.80 -0.83 -6.87
N THR A 26 -11.37 -1.08 -8.05
CA THR A 26 -12.40 -2.10 -8.28
C THR A 26 -11.86 -3.45 -8.72
N GLY A 27 -10.56 -3.54 -9.00
CA GLY A 27 -9.89 -4.68 -9.64
C GLY A 27 -9.37 -4.30 -11.03
N LEU A 28 -8.17 -4.77 -11.35
CA LEU A 28 -7.48 -4.61 -12.61
C LEU A 28 -7.77 -5.85 -13.46
N ALA A 29 -8.53 -5.67 -14.54
CA ALA A 29 -8.75 -6.71 -15.53
C ALA A 29 -7.92 -6.38 -16.78
N GLY A 30 -7.18 -7.36 -17.28
CA GLY A 30 -6.32 -7.19 -18.46
C GLY A 30 -6.25 -8.50 -19.23
N GLU A 31 -7.36 -8.92 -19.82
CA GLU A 31 -7.41 -10.14 -20.64
C GLU A 31 -6.33 -10.08 -21.74
N GLY A 32 -5.53 -11.14 -21.85
CA GLY A 32 -4.39 -11.21 -22.77
C GLY A 32 -3.22 -10.29 -22.44
N HIS A 33 -3.19 -9.72 -21.24
CA HIS A 33 -2.11 -8.88 -20.74
C HIS A 33 -1.62 -9.32 -19.36
N ASP A 34 -0.30 -9.22 -19.16
CA ASP A 34 0.34 -9.45 -17.88
C ASP A 34 0.58 -8.09 -17.21
N ILE A 35 0.39 -8.01 -15.89
CA ILE A 35 0.84 -6.87 -15.10
C ILE A 35 2.37 -6.88 -15.12
N ALA A 36 2.96 -5.85 -15.75
CA ALA A 36 4.40 -5.74 -15.96
C ALA A 36 5.09 -4.92 -14.87
N SER A 37 4.45 -3.83 -14.44
CA SER A 37 4.96 -2.99 -13.36
C SER A 37 3.86 -2.35 -12.53
N VAL A 38 4.20 -2.06 -11.28
CA VAL A 38 3.40 -1.26 -10.35
C VAL A 38 4.31 -0.24 -9.70
N SER A 39 3.91 1.03 -9.76
CA SER A 39 4.50 2.11 -8.99
C SER A 39 3.45 2.73 -8.07
N LEU A 40 3.79 2.92 -6.80
CA LEU A 40 2.92 3.49 -5.79
C LEU A 40 3.72 4.49 -4.94
N SER A 41 3.09 5.59 -4.55
CA SER A 41 3.58 6.43 -3.46
C SER A 41 2.53 6.65 -2.38
N PHE A 42 2.97 6.63 -1.12
CA PHE A 42 2.13 6.97 0.03
C PHE A 42 2.94 7.66 1.12
N ARG A 43 2.25 8.39 2.01
CA ARG A 43 2.83 8.99 3.22
C ARG A 43 2.14 8.39 4.44
N TYR A 44 2.70 8.60 5.63
CA TYR A 44 2.08 8.14 6.87
C TYR A 44 2.37 9.06 8.04
N VAL A 45 1.55 8.93 9.08
CA VAL A 45 1.91 9.27 10.45
C VAL A 45 1.55 8.07 11.33
N ALA A 46 2.47 7.70 12.21
CA ALA A 46 2.26 6.62 13.17
C ALA A 46 1.44 7.14 14.35
N GLY A 47 0.66 6.24 14.96
CA GLY A 47 -0.11 6.52 16.17
C GLY A 47 0.76 6.89 17.37
N TYR A 48 0.15 6.83 18.55
CA TYR A 48 0.72 7.34 19.80
C TYR A 48 2.20 6.98 20.01
N THR A 49 2.97 7.97 20.47
CA THR A 49 4.40 7.86 20.77
C THR A 49 4.56 6.91 21.96
N PRO A 50 5.47 5.94 21.86
CA PRO A 50 5.79 5.07 23.00
C PRO A 50 6.28 5.90 24.20
N ALA A 51 5.92 5.50 25.42
CA ALA A 51 6.49 6.07 26.62
C ALA A 51 8.02 5.86 26.64
N ALA A 52 8.77 6.78 27.24
CA ALA A 52 10.22 6.64 27.36
C ALA A 52 10.58 5.31 28.05
N GLY A 53 11.46 4.52 27.42
CA GLY A 53 11.84 3.19 27.90
C GLY A 53 10.93 2.03 27.48
N SER A 54 9.84 2.29 26.75
CA SER A 54 9.01 1.21 26.19
C SER A 54 9.52 0.74 24.82
N THR A 55 9.47 -0.57 24.58
CA THR A 55 9.81 -1.20 23.29
C THR A 55 8.55 -1.40 22.46
N ASN A 56 8.02 -0.33 21.88
CA ASN A 56 6.89 -0.44 20.95
C ASN A 56 7.40 -0.57 19.51
N ARG A 57 6.97 -1.63 18.82
CA ARG A 57 7.28 -1.88 17.42
C ARG A 57 6.34 -1.08 16.53
N ALA A 58 6.95 -0.36 15.58
CA ALA A 58 6.23 0.40 14.59
C ALA A 58 5.44 -0.51 13.64
N ALA A 59 4.39 0.03 13.01
CA ALA A 59 3.66 -0.67 11.96
C ALA A 59 4.55 -0.98 10.76
N VAL A 60 4.23 -2.04 10.03
CA VAL A 60 4.86 -2.38 8.75
C VAL A 60 3.79 -2.43 7.67
N VAL A 61 4.14 -1.98 6.47
CA VAL A 61 3.25 -2.00 5.31
C VAL A 61 3.82 -2.92 4.25
N SER A 62 3.00 -3.86 3.78
CA SER A 62 3.29 -4.68 2.59
C SER A 62 2.37 -4.27 1.45
N VAL A 63 2.95 -4.06 0.26
CA VAL A 63 2.21 -3.81 -0.98
C VAL A 63 2.02 -5.14 -1.69
N LEU A 64 0.76 -5.51 -1.93
CA LEU A 64 0.36 -6.83 -2.40
C LEU A 64 -0.42 -6.72 -3.71
N LEU A 65 -0.25 -7.74 -4.55
CA LEU A 65 -1.18 -8.11 -5.60
C LEU A 65 -2.00 -9.29 -5.09
N LEU A 66 -3.33 -9.15 -5.11
CA LEU A 66 -4.27 -10.14 -4.64
C LEU A 66 -5.19 -10.59 -5.77
N ASP A 67 -5.61 -11.84 -5.72
CA ASP A 67 -6.77 -12.28 -6.49
C ASP A 67 -8.03 -11.55 -5.97
N ARG A 68 -8.86 -11.02 -6.88
CA ARG A 68 -10.01 -10.21 -6.47
C ARG A 68 -11.06 -11.02 -5.72
N GLU A 69 -11.30 -12.26 -6.10
CA GLU A 69 -12.39 -13.07 -5.57
C GLU A 69 -12.01 -13.75 -4.25
N SER A 70 -10.95 -14.56 -4.28
CA SER A 70 -10.46 -15.31 -3.13
C SER A 70 -9.68 -14.47 -2.11
N LYS A 71 -9.22 -13.27 -2.52
CA LYS A 71 -8.26 -12.43 -1.76
C LYS A 71 -6.91 -13.11 -1.51
N ALA A 72 -6.61 -14.20 -2.22
CA ALA A 72 -5.31 -14.86 -2.12
C ALA A 72 -4.18 -13.92 -2.55
N VAL A 73 -3.05 -13.97 -1.84
CA VAL A 73 -1.86 -13.20 -2.21
C VAL A 73 -1.23 -13.84 -3.44
N LEU A 74 -1.25 -13.11 -4.57
CA LEU A 74 -0.58 -13.50 -5.81
C LEU A 74 0.89 -13.10 -5.78
N LYS A 75 1.19 -11.89 -5.30
CA LYS A 75 2.57 -11.38 -5.18
C LYS A 75 2.71 -10.35 -4.07
N THR A 76 3.83 -10.38 -3.35
CA THR A 76 4.25 -9.27 -2.47
C THR A 76 5.27 -8.42 -3.23
N LEU A 77 4.93 -7.16 -3.50
CA LEU A 77 5.76 -6.25 -4.29
C LEU A 77 6.81 -5.53 -3.45
N HIS A 78 6.48 -5.22 -2.20
CA HIS A 78 7.36 -4.53 -1.27
C HIS A 78 6.88 -4.73 0.16
N THR A 79 7.80 -4.71 1.11
CA THR A 79 7.50 -4.60 2.54
C THR A 79 8.42 -3.54 3.15
N THR A 80 7.83 -2.56 3.82
CA THR A 80 8.59 -1.47 4.43
C THR A 80 9.36 -1.95 5.66
N GLN A 81 10.33 -1.15 6.10
CA GLN A 81 10.76 -1.21 7.50
C GLN A 81 9.67 -0.65 8.43
N GLY A 82 9.91 -0.69 9.74
CA GLY A 82 8.99 -0.14 10.74
C GLY A 82 8.74 1.36 10.55
N LEU A 83 7.47 1.73 10.38
CA LEU A 83 7.00 3.08 10.10
C LEU A 83 6.66 3.82 11.40
N GLY A 84 7.69 4.22 12.16
CA GLY A 84 7.52 4.81 13.51
C GLY A 84 7.99 6.25 13.67
N ASN A 85 8.66 6.82 12.66
CA ASN A 85 9.46 8.03 12.83
C ASN A 85 8.65 9.34 12.81
N TYR A 86 7.41 9.28 12.33
CA TYR A 86 6.50 10.42 12.24
C TYR A 86 5.35 10.20 13.21
N SER A 87 5.32 10.95 14.31
CA SER A 87 4.38 10.73 15.41
C SER A 87 3.13 11.58 15.28
N TYR A 88 1.98 10.99 15.62
CA TYR A 88 0.71 11.69 15.75
C TYR A 88 0.69 12.67 16.94
N ASP A 89 1.32 12.34 18.07
CA ASP A 89 1.30 13.17 19.28
C ASP A 89 2.14 14.43 19.12
N HIS A 90 3.25 14.29 18.40
CA HIS A 90 4.17 15.38 18.10
C HIS A 90 4.12 15.69 16.61
N PHE A 91 2.90 15.89 16.10
CA PHE A 91 2.65 16.06 14.67
C PHE A 91 3.39 17.29 14.12
N ARG A 92 4.38 17.04 13.26
CA ARG A 92 5.12 18.06 12.49
C ARG A 92 4.85 17.97 10.98
N GLY A 93 3.92 17.11 10.58
CA GLY A 93 3.65 16.74 9.20
C GLY A 93 3.69 15.22 9.01
N TYR A 94 3.14 14.76 7.89
CA TYR A 94 3.29 13.36 7.49
C TYR A 94 4.73 13.08 7.01
N SER A 95 5.11 11.80 6.96
CA SER A 95 6.39 11.37 6.40
C SER A 95 6.66 11.93 5.01
N PRO A 96 7.91 12.01 4.54
CA PRO A 96 8.19 12.04 3.10
C PRO A 96 7.47 10.89 2.37
N PRO A 97 7.19 11.03 1.07
CA PRO A 97 6.61 9.96 0.28
C PRO A 97 7.49 8.71 0.29
N ILE A 98 6.89 7.57 0.61
CA ILE A 98 7.47 6.25 0.41
C ILE A 98 7.12 5.84 -1.02
N HIS A 99 8.14 5.61 -1.84
CA HIS A 99 7.97 5.17 -3.22
C HIS A 99 8.22 3.67 -3.32
N VAL A 100 7.26 2.97 -3.91
CA VAL A 100 7.35 1.58 -4.29
C VAL A 100 7.38 1.51 -5.81
N SER A 101 8.34 0.79 -6.36
CA SER A 101 8.46 0.53 -7.80
C SER A 101 8.84 -0.93 -7.98
N ALA A 102 7.92 -1.71 -8.54
CA ALA A 102 8.13 -3.12 -8.87
C ALA A 102 7.97 -3.30 -10.38
N THR A 103 8.96 -3.91 -11.02
CA THR A 103 9.02 -4.21 -12.47
C THR A 103 9.30 -5.69 -12.68
N GLY A 104 9.05 -6.23 -13.87
CA GLY A 104 9.20 -7.67 -14.14
C GLY A 104 8.24 -8.49 -13.27
N ILE A 105 7.02 -7.99 -13.13
CA ILE A 105 6.01 -8.65 -12.30
C ILE A 105 5.51 -9.92 -13.00
N ASP A 106 5.33 -9.86 -14.32
CA ASP A 106 4.92 -10.95 -15.22
C ASP A 106 3.77 -11.78 -14.65
N LEU A 107 2.77 -11.09 -14.10
CA LEU A 107 1.59 -11.71 -13.48
C LEU A 107 0.43 -11.71 -14.47
N PRO A 108 -0.08 -12.88 -14.88
CA PRO A 108 -1.29 -12.96 -15.71
C PRO A 108 -2.46 -12.24 -15.04
N SER A 109 -3.21 -11.45 -15.82
CA SER A 109 -4.41 -10.75 -15.35
C SER A 109 -5.71 -11.22 -16.01
N ASP A 110 -5.73 -12.51 -16.35
CA ASP A 110 -6.91 -13.24 -16.87
C ASP A 110 -8.07 -13.28 -15.85
N SER A 111 -7.74 -13.15 -14.57
CA SER A 111 -8.71 -12.89 -13.49
C SER A 111 -8.41 -11.51 -12.87
N PRO A 112 -9.43 -10.76 -12.43
CA PRO A 112 -9.20 -9.43 -11.87
C PRO A 112 -8.24 -9.44 -10.68
N VAL A 113 -7.22 -8.59 -10.72
CA VAL A 113 -6.21 -8.45 -9.66
C VAL A 113 -6.47 -7.18 -8.84
N LEU A 114 -6.34 -7.25 -7.52
CA LEU A 114 -6.37 -6.09 -6.63
C LEU A 114 -4.97 -5.69 -6.19
N ILE A 115 -4.69 -4.38 -6.20
CA ILE A 115 -3.56 -3.82 -5.47
C ILE A 115 -4.04 -3.52 -4.05
N ALA A 116 -3.27 -3.95 -3.05
CA ALA A 116 -3.60 -3.69 -1.66
C ALA A 116 -2.38 -3.28 -0.84
N LEU A 117 -2.62 -2.48 0.21
CA LEU A 117 -1.67 -2.25 1.29
C LEU A 117 -2.14 -3.07 2.49
N GLN A 118 -1.36 -4.08 2.88
CA GLN A 118 -1.54 -4.76 4.16
C GLN A 118 -0.71 -4.05 5.21
N VAL A 119 -1.36 -3.56 6.26
CA VAL A 119 -0.70 -2.89 7.38
C VAL A 119 -0.75 -3.80 8.59
N THR A 120 0.41 -4.27 9.03
CA THR A 120 0.57 -4.97 10.30
C THR A 120 0.84 -3.93 11.39
N ASN A 121 -0.19 -3.58 12.16
CA ASN A 121 -0.15 -2.55 13.19
C ASN A 121 0.48 -3.10 14.48
N ASN A 122 1.76 -3.48 14.45
CA ASN A 122 2.44 -4.17 15.57
C ASN A 122 2.04 -3.63 16.96
N ASP A 123 2.66 -2.54 17.42
CA ASP A 123 2.26 -1.86 18.66
C ASP A 123 1.70 -0.45 18.38
N ARG A 124 1.75 -0.02 17.11
CA ARG A 124 1.32 1.30 16.65
C ARG A 124 0.52 1.14 15.37
N ASN A 125 -0.54 1.93 15.24
CA ASN A 125 -1.29 2.04 14.01
C ASN A 125 -0.77 3.17 13.12
N LEU A 126 -1.36 3.33 11.94
CA LEU A 126 -1.03 4.35 10.97
C LEU A 126 -2.25 5.19 10.62
N GLN A 127 -1.99 6.44 10.30
CA GLN A 127 -2.88 7.32 9.58
C GLN A 127 -2.22 7.66 8.23
N ILE A 128 -2.87 7.26 7.13
CA ILE A 128 -2.38 7.40 5.76
C ILE A 128 -3.24 8.45 5.04
N PRO A 129 -2.67 9.56 4.55
CA PRO A 129 -3.42 10.53 3.76
C PRO A 129 -3.75 9.92 2.39
N ILE A 130 -4.98 10.14 1.92
CA ILE A 130 -5.49 9.54 0.66
C ILE A 130 -5.99 10.56 -0.35
N ASP A 131 -5.89 11.85 -0.04
CA ASP A 131 -6.19 12.88 -1.02
C ASP A 131 -5.13 12.94 -2.13
N ASP A 132 -5.50 13.56 -3.25
CA ASP A 132 -4.74 13.70 -4.49
C ASP A 132 -4.03 15.06 -4.59
N LYS A 133 -3.78 15.74 -3.46
CA LYS A 133 -2.94 16.94 -3.44
C LYS A 133 -1.46 16.60 -3.70
N ALA A 134 -0.58 17.59 -3.57
CA ALA A 134 0.83 17.52 -3.93
C ALA A 134 1.62 16.35 -3.30
N GLY A 135 1.24 15.85 -2.13
CA GLY A 135 1.88 14.70 -1.46
C GLY A 135 0.95 13.51 -1.26
N GLY A 136 -0.10 13.41 -2.08
CA GLY A 136 -1.16 12.44 -1.97
C GLY A 136 -0.79 10.97 -2.21
N PHE A 137 -1.82 10.12 -2.24
CA PHE A 137 -1.71 8.71 -2.59
C PHE A 137 -1.76 8.54 -4.11
N GLY A 138 -0.80 7.85 -4.71
CA GLY A 138 -0.72 7.67 -6.16
C GLY A 138 -0.34 6.25 -6.54
N ILE A 139 -1.00 5.71 -7.57
CA ILE A 139 -0.69 4.39 -8.16
C ILE A 139 -0.62 4.50 -9.68
N ARG A 140 0.37 3.85 -10.27
CA ARG A 140 0.48 3.59 -11.70
C ARG A 140 0.72 2.10 -11.91
N VAL A 141 0.04 1.55 -12.90
CA VAL A 141 0.17 0.16 -13.32
C VAL A 141 0.47 0.16 -14.81
N SER A 142 1.37 -0.71 -15.24
CA SER A 142 1.62 -0.95 -16.65
C SER A 142 1.43 -2.43 -16.98
N TRP A 143 1.04 -2.68 -18.21
CA TRP A 143 0.81 -4.01 -18.75
C TRP A 143 1.73 -4.29 -19.93
N THR A 144 1.99 -5.55 -20.18
CA THR A 144 2.61 -6.07 -21.40
C THR A 144 1.69 -7.13 -22.01
N ALA A 145 1.73 -7.32 -23.33
CA ALA A 145 1.02 -8.42 -23.95
C ALA A 145 1.49 -9.75 -23.34
N SER A 146 0.55 -10.63 -22.98
CA SER A 146 0.88 -11.94 -22.42
C SER A 146 1.63 -12.78 -23.44
N GLN A 147 2.68 -13.47 -23.00
CA GLN A 147 3.42 -14.43 -23.84
C GLN A 147 2.68 -15.78 -23.98
N LEU A 148 1.49 -15.91 -23.41
CA LEU A 148 0.64 -17.07 -23.59
C LEU A 148 0.20 -17.15 -25.05
N THR A 149 0.86 -18.02 -25.81
CA THR A 149 0.51 -18.37 -27.19
C THR A 149 -1.00 -18.65 -27.27
N PRO A 150 -1.74 -18.12 -28.26
CA PRO A 150 -3.15 -18.44 -28.41
C PRO A 150 -3.30 -19.96 -28.48
N ARG A 151 -4.01 -20.55 -27.51
CA ARG A 151 -4.53 -21.90 -27.71
C ARG A 151 -5.61 -21.76 -28.77
N HIS A 152 -5.24 -22.04 -30.01
CA HIS A 152 -6.18 -22.23 -31.10
C HIS A 152 -7.28 -23.18 -30.64
N ALA A 153 -8.52 -22.69 -30.63
CA ALA A 153 -9.72 -23.51 -30.70
C ALA A 153 -10.07 -23.72 -32.17
#